data_AF-A0ABD3PQN2-F1
#
_entry.id   AF-A0ABD3PQN2-F1
#
_cell.length_a   1.000
_cell.length_b   1.000
_cell.length_c   1.000
_cell.angle_alpha   90.00
_cell.angle_beta   90.00
_cell.angle_gamma   90.00
#
_symmetry.space_group_name_H-M   'P 1'
#
loop_
_entity.id
_entity.type
_entity.pdbx_description
1 polymer ?
#
loop_
_entity_poly.entity_id
_entity_poly.type
_entity_poly.pdbx_seq_one_letter_code
_entity_poly.pdbx_strand_id
1 'polypeptide(L)'
;MRQHERAGGPHFVSISFEAIASVLSQEVFELQPPSCAGQKINSPHILTYHQLRLPEEITMIATSVVTMTRSLHNARRCFRCVIVAAALVSAALTRPCFAFGPFFGTNGCRAVIPNSMGIYYHQRISPEHKPPISRLHSNNGRDDGGTGNRFDISKPTFDLLSFRLIRSDALLRYNSLNQSEPLRINLFFLSTISLFGYPFWCESVTGEVPTLSSSIGAAGAGVACAFLFWRERSRRSNQLKRMEKELNAGSLEVRLPVNTAISSVRPVVCLKDLRGKRRVLAIQGSKEQLQSSGVLTLLCVLRRRLIQSQTLVVLLPTDATNEKTDLGLDPSQIGDAMWLSDPIYLYQWEEYFHELVENSDSNLAWFALNFNGRSIASGLGEPPRLLELLGQQLQPTEILQEMDEAELQEGIQTQIARQILESQRQFYKILTDCDDETKMQSICNEKAATEVDEVLTRGGRIDSWSSCLDPRARPSGMVISGSDVFVASDTLAYSTCIEHPSNAGIEGATLLAVQRWGRESNMTDDWKLELHQTIPWSCGSRAGGTLRCDFRGCVALARTPDSRTFGGLIG
;
A
#
# COMPACT_ATOMS: atom_id res chain seq x y z
N MET A 1 -4.52 -46.37 -24.01
CA MET A 1 -4.62 -45.42 -25.14
C MET A 1 -4.24 -44.05 -24.62
N ARG A 2 -3.05 -43.57 -25.01
CA ARG A 2 -2.52 -42.23 -24.69
C ARG A 2 -3.05 -41.24 -25.72
N GLN A 3 -3.48 -40.05 -25.32
CA GLN A 3 -3.36 -38.85 -26.16
C GLN A 3 -2.99 -37.64 -25.30
N HIS A 4 -2.01 -36.90 -25.83
CA HIS A 4 -1.32 -35.75 -25.26
C HIS A 4 -2.17 -34.48 -25.39
N GLU A 5 -2.29 -33.72 -24.31
CA GLU A 5 -2.59 -32.29 -24.37
C GLU A 5 -1.29 -31.50 -24.62
N ARG A 6 -1.31 -30.59 -25.60
CA ARG A 6 -0.31 -29.53 -25.76
C ARG A 6 -0.98 -28.20 -25.41
N ALA A 7 -0.43 -27.53 -24.42
CA ALA A 7 -0.73 -26.16 -24.06
C ALA A 7 -0.28 -25.20 -25.19
N GLY A 8 -1.18 -24.34 -25.65
CA GLY A 8 -0.88 -23.19 -26.49
C GLY A 8 -0.58 -21.97 -25.62
N GLY A 9 0.66 -21.49 -25.64
CA GLY A 9 1.04 -20.22 -25.03
C GLY A 9 0.75 -19.03 -25.96
N PRO A 10 0.78 -17.78 -25.44
CA PRO A 10 0.51 -16.59 -26.23
C PRO A 10 1.67 -16.28 -27.20
N HIS A 11 1.33 -16.07 -28.47
CA HIS A 11 2.26 -15.60 -29.50
C HIS A 11 2.62 -14.13 -29.25
N PHE A 12 3.84 -13.88 -28.77
CA PHE A 12 4.48 -12.57 -28.88
C PHE A 12 4.91 -12.34 -30.33
N VAL A 13 4.35 -11.33 -30.98
CA VAL A 13 4.85 -10.83 -32.26
C VAL A 13 6.13 -10.05 -31.99
N SER A 14 7.30 -10.67 -32.20
CA SER A 14 8.56 -9.93 -32.23
C SER A 14 8.65 -9.19 -33.56
N ILE A 15 8.46 -7.87 -33.53
CA ILE A 15 8.83 -7.01 -34.66
C ILE A 15 10.35 -6.90 -34.63
N SER A 16 11.04 -7.52 -35.60
CA SER A 16 12.49 -7.43 -35.68
C SER A 16 12.91 -6.01 -36.08
N PHE A 17 13.98 -5.52 -35.48
CA PHE A 17 14.58 -4.22 -35.77
C PHE A 17 15.00 -4.09 -37.25
N GLU A 18 15.26 -5.23 -37.92
CA GLU A 18 15.59 -5.30 -39.36
C GLU A 18 14.41 -4.91 -40.25
N ALA A 19 13.17 -5.22 -39.85
CA ALA A 19 11.99 -4.85 -40.62
C ALA A 19 11.75 -3.33 -40.65
N ILE A 20 12.07 -2.64 -39.54
CA ILE A 20 11.97 -1.17 -39.43
C ILE A 20 13.12 -0.50 -40.19
N ALA A 21 14.32 -1.07 -40.14
CA ALA A 21 15.48 -0.56 -40.90
C ALA A 21 15.31 -0.71 -42.42
N SER A 22 14.67 -1.80 -42.87
CA SER A 22 14.34 -2.06 -44.27
C SER A 22 13.43 -0.98 -44.86
N VAL A 23 12.33 -0.66 -44.16
CA VAL A 23 11.35 0.34 -44.63
C VAL A 23 11.96 1.75 -44.68
N LEU A 24 12.80 2.11 -43.71
CA LEU A 24 13.47 3.41 -43.69
C LEU A 24 14.58 3.54 -44.74
N SER A 25 15.19 2.44 -45.18
CA SER A 25 16.22 2.45 -46.23
C SER A 25 15.65 2.66 -47.64
N GLN A 26 14.39 2.30 -47.86
CA GLN A 26 13.73 2.44 -49.17
C GLN A 26 13.27 3.86 -49.47
N GLU A 27 12.84 4.65 -48.47
CA GLU A 27 12.36 6.02 -48.72
C GLU A 27 13.48 7.07 -48.89
N VAL A 28 14.72 6.75 -48.51
CA VAL A 28 15.84 7.72 -48.56
C VAL A 28 16.56 7.72 -49.93
N PHE A 29 16.29 6.76 -50.82
CA PHE A 29 17.01 6.64 -52.11
C PHE A 29 16.35 7.35 -53.31
N GLU A 30 15.17 7.97 -53.16
CA GLU A 30 14.51 8.72 -54.23
C GLU A 30 14.51 10.24 -54.00
N LEU A 31 15.69 10.86 -53.97
CA LEU A 31 15.83 12.30 -54.21
C LEU A 31 17.09 12.58 -55.05
N GLN A 32 16.97 12.45 -56.36
CA GLN A 32 17.91 13.03 -57.34
C GLN A 32 17.26 14.24 -58.05
N PRO A 33 18.03 15.31 -58.35
CA PRO A 33 17.51 16.52 -58.99
C PRO A 33 17.37 16.35 -60.52
N PRO A 34 16.48 17.10 -61.20
CA PRO A 34 16.21 16.89 -62.62
C PRO A 34 17.24 17.61 -63.50
N SER A 35 17.79 16.89 -64.49
CA SER A 35 18.48 17.47 -65.65
C SER A 35 17.53 17.58 -66.84
N CYS A 36 17.49 18.76 -67.44
CA CYS A 36 16.73 19.07 -68.66
C CYS A 36 17.19 18.26 -69.89
N ALA A 37 16.26 17.58 -70.56
CA ALA A 37 16.23 17.41 -72.01
C ALA A 37 14.88 16.81 -72.42
N GLY A 38 14.22 17.42 -73.42
CA GLY A 38 12.89 17.04 -73.84
C GLY A 38 12.86 15.86 -74.81
N GLN A 39 11.80 15.04 -74.71
CA GLN A 39 11.24 14.32 -75.86
C GLN A 39 9.79 13.95 -75.59
N LYS A 40 8.89 14.32 -76.51
CA LYS A 40 7.48 13.95 -76.56
C LYS A 40 7.34 12.54 -77.14
N ILE A 41 6.67 11.61 -76.46
CA ILE A 41 5.93 10.49 -77.07
C ILE A 41 4.64 10.21 -76.25
N ASN A 42 3.57 9.91 -76.98
CA ASN A 42 2.18 9.74 -76.55
C ASN A 42 1.86 8.36 -75.93
N SER A 43 0.79 8.39 -75.11
CA SER A 43 -0.24 7.36 -74.86
C SER A 43 -0.23 6.56 -73.53
N PRO A 44 -1.42 6.24 -72.96
CA PRO A 44 -1.57 5.93 -71.53
C PRO A 44 -1.83 4.45 -71.24
N HIS A 45 -1.32 3.97 -70.10
CA HIS A 45 -1.89 2.82 -69.41
C HIS A 45 -2.08 3.15 -67.92
N ILE A 46 -3.34 3.04 -67.50
CA ILE A 46 -3.83 3.17 -66.13
C ILE A 46 -3.48 1.86 -65.39
N LEU A 47 -2.77 1.97 -64.27
CA LEU A 47 -2.72 0.93 -63.24
C LEU A 47 -3.04 1.56 -61.89
N THR A 48 -4.14 1.10 -61.32
CA THR A 48 -4.70 1.47 -60.01
C THR A 48 -3.86 0.85 -58.89
N TYR A 49 -3.32 1.67 -57.99
CA TYR A 49 -2.72 1.21 -56.73
C TYR A 49 -3.76 1.23 -55.60
N HIS A 50 -3.93 0.08 -54.94
CA HIS A 50 -4.69 -0.06 -53.70
C HIS A 50 -3.96 0.68 -52.56
N GLN A 51 -4.65 1.64 -51.93
CA GLN A 51 -4.20 2.27 -50.68
C GLN A 51 -4.34 1.29 -49.50
N LEU A 52 -3.22 0.89 -48.92
CA LEU A 52 -3.16 0.24 -47.60
C LEU A 52 -3.36 1.32 -46.51
N ARG A 53 -4.47 1.21 -45.76
CA ARG A 53 -4.73 2.02 -44.56
C ARG A 53 -3.90 1.45 -43.40
N LEU A 54 -2.94 2.21 -42.90
CA LEU A 54 -2.20 1.87 -41.68
C LEU A 54 -3.07 2.11 -40.43
N PRO A 55 -2.89 1.33 -39.35
CA PRO A 55 -3.58 1.54 -38.06
C PRO A 55 -3.29 2.93 -37.49
N GLU A 56 -4.30 3.59 -36.90
CA GLU A 56 -4.21 4.95 -36.36
C GLU A 56 -3.06 5.15 -35.35
N GLU A 57 -2.69 4.09 -34.63
CA GLU A 57 -1.58 4.10 -33.66
C GLU A 57 -0.20 4.35 -34.31
N ILE A 58 0.05 3.78 -35.49
CA ILE A 58 1.34 3.95 -36.21
C ILE A 58 1.42 5.38 -36.77
N THR A 59 0.31 5.89 -37.28
CA THR A 59 0.20 7.26 -37.79
C THR A 59 0.43 8.28 -36.67
N MET A 60 -0.09 8.02 -35.46
CA MET A 60 0.09 8.89 -34.30
C MET A 60 1.53 8.91 -33.78
N ILE A 61 2.21 7.76 -33.78
CA ILE A 61 3.64 7.65 -33.42
C ILE A 61 4.51 8.39 -34.46
N ALA A 62 4.26 8.18 -35.76
CA ALA A 62 4.98 8.87 -36.83
C ALA A 62 4.77 10.39 -36.74
N THR A 63 3.55 10.85 -36.47
CA THR A 63 3.25 12.28 -36.32
C THR A 63 3.95 12.87 -35.09
N SER A 64 4.00 12.13 -33.97
CA SER A 64 4.72 12.56 -32.76
C SER A 64 6.24 12.63 -32.97
N VAL A 65 6.81 11.69 -33.72
CA VAL A 65 8.24 11.69 -34.11
C VAL A 65 8.57 12.85 -35.06
N VAL A 66 7.68 13.15 -36.01
CA VAL A 66 7.80 14.31 -36.90
C VAL A 66 7.67 15.64 -36.15
N THR A 67 6.81 15.69 -35.12
CA THR A 67 6.65 16.88 -34.28
C THR A 67 7.85 17.07 -33.33
N MET A 68 8.41 15.97 -32.81
CA MET A 68 9.68 15.98 -32.06
C MET A 68 10.86 16.43 -32.92
N THR A 69 10.96 15.96 -34.17
CA THR A 69 12.04 16.36 -35.09
C THR A 69 11.91 17.82 -35.54
N ARG A 70 10.68 18.34 -35.75
CA ARG A 70 10.44 19.78 -35.96
C ARG A 70 10.77 20.63 -34.74
N SER A 71 10.47 20.15 -33.53
CA SER A 71 10.86 20.80 -32.28
C SER A 71 12.39 20.80 -32.07
N LEU A 72 13.06 19.70 -32.42
CA LEU A 72 14.52 19.55 -32.42
C LEU A 72 15.23 20.44 -33.45
N HIS A 73 14.59 20.72 -34.60
CA HIS A 73 15.15 21.64 -35.60
C HIS A 73 15.24 23.08 -35.08
N ASN A 74 14.25 23.51 -34.28
CA ASN A 74 14.26 24.82 -33.61
C ASN A 74 15.17 24.82 -32.35
N ALA A 75 15.50 23.66 -31.80
CA ALA A 75 16.35 23.50 -30.61
C ALA A 75 17.87 23.48 -30.91
N ARG A 76 18.32 23.73 -32.16
CA ARG A 76 19.74 23.74 -32.54
C ARG A 76 20.65 24.65 -31.68
N ARG A 77 20.09 25.71 -31.08
CA ARG A 77 20.82 26.56 -30.10
C ARG A 77 20.87 25.95 -28.69
N CYS A 78 19.84 25.25 -28.24
CA CYS A 78 19.82 24.55 -26.95
C CYS A 78 20.67 23.27 -26.96
N PHE A 79 20.77 22.60 -28.11
CA PHE A 79 21.56 21.36 -28.26
C PHE A 79 23.05 21.60 -28.01
N ARG A 80 23.59 22.75 -28.43
CA ARG A 80 24.95 23.18 -28.08
C ARG A 80 25.13 23.37 -26.57
N CYS A 81 24.17 23.93 -25.87
CA CYS A 81 24.24 24.10 -24.41
C CYS A 81 24.16 22.76 -23.66
N VAL A 82 23.34 21.81 -24.14
CA VAL A 82 23.22 20.46 -23.55
C VAL A 82 24.48 19.65 -23.80
N ILE A 83 25.08 19.74 -25.00
CA ILE A 83 26.36 19.11 -25.32
C ILE A 83 27.49 19.71 -24.48
N VAL A 84 27.53 21.04 -24.31
CA VAL A 84 28.53 21.70 -23.46
C VAL A 84 28.35 21.31 -21.99
N ALA A 85 27.11 21.19 -21.50
CA ALA A 85 26.84 20.73 -20.14
C ALA A 85 27.25 19.25 -19.93
N ALA A 86 26.96 18.37 -20.90
CA ALA A 86 27.39 16.98 -20.86
C ALA A 86 28.92 16.83 -20.93
N ALA A 87 29.58 17.66 -21.75
CA ALA A 87 31.05 17.72 -21.84
C ALA A 87 31.69 18.24 -20.55
N LEU A 88 31.08 19.24 -19.89
CA LEU A 88 31.55 19.77 -18.60
C LEU A 88 31.40 18.76 -17.45
N VAL A 89 30.32 17.98 -17.44
CA VAL A 89 30.13 16.88 -16.46
C VAL A 89 31.14 15.76 -16.70
N SER A 90 31.43 15.42 -17.96
CA SER A 90 32.45 14.43 -18.33
C SER A 90 33.88 14.90 -17.98
N ALA A 91 34.17 16.20 -18.11
CA ALA A 91 35.44 16.81 -17.73
C ALA A 91 35.64 16.91 -16.20
N ALA A 92 34.55 17.02 -15.42
CA ALA A 92 34.62 17.03 -13.96
C ALA A 92 34.89 15.63 -13.37
N LEU A 93 34.45 14.57 -14.06
CA LEU A 93 34.63 13.17 -13.63
C LEU A 93 35.99 12.57 -14.02
N THR A 94 36.79 13.26 -14.82
CA THR A 94 38.08 12.78 -15.35
C THR A 94 39.32 13.37 -14.67
N ARG A 95 39.16 14.08 -13.55
CA ARG A 95 40.32 14.51 -12.73
C ARG A 95 40.72 13.42 -11.73
N PRO A 96 41.93 12.84 -11.82
CA PRO A 96 42.41 11.87 -10.85
C PRO A 96 43.03 12.59 -9.64
N CYS A 97 42.38 12.48 -8.48
CA CYS A 97 43.06 12.69 -7.20
C CYS A 97 43.75 11.37 -6.79
N PHE A 98 45.07 11.31 -6.98
CA PHE A 98 45.92 10.24 -6.44
C PHE A 98 46.40 10.63 -5.03
N ALA A 99 46.14 9.76 -4.05
CA ALA A 99 47.14 9.17 -3.13
C ALA A 99 46.46 8.67 -1.85
N PHE A 100 46.53 7.36 -1.57
CA PHE A 100 46.95 6.80 -0.29
C PHE A 100 47.19 5.29 -0.44
N GLY A 101 48.36 4.84 0.02
CA GLY A 101 48.82 3.44 -0.06
C GLY A 101 48.26 2.53 1.04
N PRO A 102 48.60 1.22 1.02
CA PRO A 102 48.00 0.21 1.87
C PRO A 102 48.78 -0.02 3.17
N PHE A 103 48.07 -0.29 4.27
CA PHE A 103 48.64 -0.86 5.50
C PHE A 103 47.80 -2.05 5.98
N PHE A 104 48.50 -3.16 6.24
CA PHE A 104 48.02 -4.39 6.85
C PHE A 104 47.55 -4.16 8.30
N GLY A 105 46.64 -5.02 8.79
CA GLY A 105 46.41 -5.17 10.24
C GLY A 105 45.17 -5.97 10.62
N THR A 106 45.34 -7.27 10.82
CA THR A 106 44.44 -8.16 11.54
C THR A 106 44.30 -7.77 13.01
N ASN A 107 43.09 -7.82 13.59
CA ASN A 107 42.78 -8.53 14.84
C ASN A 107 41.32 -8.31 15.27
N GLY A 108 40.70 -9.39 15.74
CA GLY A 108 39.33 -9.40 16.24
C GLY A 108 39.19 -8.75 17.61
N CYS A 109 37.97 -8.31 17.89
CA CYS A 109 37.44 -8.13 19.23
C CYS A 109 35.93 -8.36 19.21
N ARG A 110 35.47 -9.29 20.06
CA ARG A 110 34.09 -9.42 20.52
C ARG A 110 33.69 -8.10 21.19
N ALA A 111 32.52 -7.57 20.84
CA ALA A 111 31.86 -6.51 21.60
C ALA A 111 30.41 -6.91 21.89
N VAL A 112 30.13 -6.99 23.18
CA VAL A 112 28.82 -7.02 23.83
C VAL A 112 28.05 -5.76 23.42
N ILE A 113 26.78 -5.90 23.02
CA ILE A 113 25.89 -4.77 22.74
C ILE A 113 25.14 -4.41 24.01
N PRO A 114 25.37 -3.25 24.65
CA PRO A 114 24.47 -2.71 25.65
C PRO A 114 23.37 -1.86 25.01
N ASN A 115 22.23 -1.85 25.68
CA ASN A 115 21.07 -0.99 25.43
C ASN A 115 21.48 0.50 25.33
N SER A 116 21.03 1.17 24.26
CA SER A 116 20.92 2.63 24.17
C SER A 116 19.51 2.93 23.64
N MET A 117 18.54 3.33 24.48
CA MET A 117 18.39 4.67 25.05
C MET A 117 18.55 5.77 23.99
N GLY A 118 17.49 5.95 23.19
CA GLY A 118 17.35 7.06 22.26
C GLY A 118 16.87 8.30 23.00
N ILE A 119 17.78 9.24 23.23
CA ILE A 119 17.48 10.60 23.68
C ILE A 119 16.83 11.35 22.50
N TYR A 120 15.57 11.72 22.62
CA TYR A 120 14.92 12.65 21.67
C TYR A 120 14.82 14.04 22.28
N TYR A 121 15.31 15.02 21.51
CA TYR A 121 15.17 16.44 21.78
C TYR A 121 13.70 16.85 21.80
N HIS A 122 13.22 17.32 22.95
CA HIS A 122 11.96 18.07 23.05
C HIS A 122 12.16 19.48 22.50
N GLN A 123 11.68 19.73 21.28
CA GLN A 123 11.41 21.09 20.82
C GLN A 123 9.97 21.45 21.21
N ARG A 124 9.83 22.21 22.30
CA ARG A 124 8.55 22.86 22.67
C ARG A 124 8.14 23.79 21.53
N ILE A 125 7.02 23.49 20.89
CA ILE A 125 6.30 24.45 20.04
C ILE A 125 5.02 24.80 20.80
N SER A 126 4.95 26.02 21.31
CA SER A 126 3.71 26.63 21.82
C SER A 126 2.69 26.80 20.68
N PRO A 127 1.38 26.77 20.99
CA PRO A 127 0.35 26.81 19.97
C PRO A 127 0.01 28.27 19.63
N GLU A 128 0.47 28.79 18.50
CA GLU A 128 -0.15 29.99 17.95
C GLU A 128 0.11 30.16 16.44
N HIS A 129 -0.98 30.52 15.73
CA HIS A 129 -1.04 30.97 14.34
C HIS A 129 -0.66 29.96 13.25
N LYS A 130 -1.63 29.11 12.87
CA LYS A 130 -1.67 28.54 11.51
C LYS A 130 -1.98 29.66 10.51
N PRO A 131 -1.12 29.94 9.52
CA PRO A 131 -1.51 30.78 8.39
C PRO A 131 -2.62 30.08 7.59
N PRO A 132 -3.49 30.83 6.90
CA PRO A 132 -4.56 30.22 6.11
C PRO A 132 -3.94 29.43 4.97
N ILE A 133 -4.01 28.10 5.07
CA ILE A 133 -3.84 27.22 3.92
C ILE A 133 -4.99 27.54 2.99
N SER A 134 -4.68 28.16 1.86
CA SER A 134 -5.56 28.33 0.71
C SER A 134 -6.02 26.96 0.23
N ARG A 135 -7.09 26.47 0.84
CA ARG A 135 -7.89 25.36 0.32
C ARG A 135 -8.44 25.81 -1.02
N LEU A 136 -8.03 25.13 -2.09
CA LEU A 136 -8.81 25.04 -3.31
C LEU A 136 -10.15 24.38 -2.94
N HIS A 137 -11.11 25.20 -2.53
CA HIS A 137 -12.51 24.82 -2.41
C HIS A 137 -13.02 24.50 -3.82
N SER A 138 -13.03 23.22 -4.17
CA SER A 138 -13.90 22.72 -5.22
C SER A 138 -15.33 22.74 -4.66
N ASN A 139 -15.99 23.89 -4.79
CA ASN A 139 -17.43 24.00 -4.56
C ASN A 139 -18.16 23.07 -5.54
N ASN A 140 -18.59 21.91 -5.06
CA ASN A 140 -19.68 21.17 -5.67
C ASN A 140 -20.99 21.72 -5.08
N GLY A 141 -21.69 22.55 -5.84
CA GLY A 141 -22.98 23.08 -5.42
C GLY A 141 -23.49 24.25 -6.26
N ARG A 142 -23.82 23.99 -7.53
CA ARG A 142 -24.99 24.52 -8.28
C ARG A 142 -24.83 24.17 -9.75
N ASP A 143 -25.70 23.29 -10.22
CA ASP A 143 -25.97 23.09 -11.64
C ASP A 143 -26.71 24.31 -12.16
N ASP A 144 -25.97 25.32 -12.59
CA ASP A 144 -26.47 26.29 -13.57
C ASP A 144 -26.04 25.81 -14.96
N GLY A 145 -27.02 25.56 -15.83
CA GLY A 145 -26.91 24.89 -17.13
C GLY A 145 -26.10 25.65 -18.19
N GLY A 146 -24.83 25.90 -17.94
CA GLY A 146 -23.85 26.32 -18.93
C GLY A 146 -23.13 25.10 -19.52
N THR A 147 -23.27 24.88 -20.82
CA THR A 147 -22.47 23.93 -21.64
C THR A 147 -21.01 24.37 -21.77
N GLY A 148 -20.37 24.72 -20.66
CA GLY A 148 -18.92 24.86 -20.60
C GLY A 148 -18.31 23.47 -20.64
N ASN A 149 -17.50 23.19 -21.64
CA ASN A 149 -16.63 22.01 -21.72
C ASN A 149 -15.80 21.89 -20.43
N ARG A 150 -16.35 21.24 -19.41
CA ARG A 150 -15.64 20.93 -18.17
C ARG A 150 -14.61 19.87 -18.56
N PHE A 151 -13.34 20.27 -18.57
CA PHE A 151 -12.24 19.36 -18.87
C PHE A 151 -12.33 18.16 -17.93
N ASP A 152 -12.65 17.00 -18.48
CA ASP A 152 -12.74 15.77 -17.72
C ASP A 152 -11.33 15.27 -17.39
N ILE A 153 -10.86 15.63 -16.19
CA ILE A 153 -9.53 15.29 -15.68
C ILE A 153 -9.38 13.78 -15.40
N SER A 154 -10.48 13.02 -15.42
CA SER A 154 -10.44 11.57 -15.24
C SER A 154 -10.04 10.81 -16.51
N LYS A 155 -10.06 11.47 -17.68
CA LYS A 155 -9.71 10.80 -18.94
C LYS A 155 -8.22 10.44 -18.98
N PRO A 156 -7.89 9.23 -19.48
CA PRO A 156 -6.51 8.83 -19.66
C PRO A 156 -5.84 9.67 -20.76
N THR A 157 -4.61 10.09 -20.53
CA THR A 157 -3.73 10.77 -21.49
C THR A 157 -2.44 9.99 -21.64
N PHE A 158 -1.87 10.00 -22.85
CA PHE A 158 -0.62 9.28 -23.11
C PHE A 158 0.57 10.01 -22.48
N ASP A 159 1.23 9.39 -21.51
CA ASP A 159 2.45 9.91 -20.90
C ASP A 159 3.67 9.40 -21.66
N LEU A 160 4.34 10.30 -22.40
CA LEU A 160 5.54 9.98 -23.19
C LEU A 160 6.67 9.39 -22.35
N LEU A 161 6.76 9.74 -21.06
CA LEU A 161 7.87 9.32 -20.20
C LEU A 161 7.73 7.89 -19.70
N SER A 162 6.50 7.42 -19.52
CA SER A 162 6.19 6.04 -19.13
C SER A 162 5.76 5.16 -20.32
N PHE A 163 5.41 5.78 -21.45
CA PHE A 163 4.81 5.19 -22.66
C PHE A 163 3.57 4.35 -22.35
N ARG A 164 2.63 4.94 -21.61
CA ARG A 164 1.35 4.33 -21.32
C ARG A 164 0.27 5.40 -21.20
N LEU A 165 -0.99 4.98 -21.33
CA LEU A 165 -2.13 5.83 -21.01
C LEU A 165 -2.27 5.92 -19.49
N ILE A 166 -2.35 7.16 -18.98
CA ILE A 166 -2.42 7.45 -17.54
C ILE A 166 -3.55 8.41 -17.26
N ARG A 167 -4.26 8.22 -16.15
CA ARG A 167 -5.30 9.15 -15.69
C ARG A 167 -4.71 10.57 -15.51
N SER A 168 -5.34 11.58 -16.10
CA SER A 168 -4.76 12.93 -16.14
C SER A 168 -4.58 13.56 -14.74
N ASP A 169 -5.48 13.28 -13.80
CA ASP A 169 -5.36 13.74 -12.42
C ASP A 169 -4.24 13.03 -11.63
N ALA A 170 -3.99 11.74 -11.90
CA ALA A 170 -2.84 11.03 -11.36
C ALA A 170 -1.53 11.67 -11.84
N LEU A 171 -1.46 11.98 -13.14
CA LEU A 171 -0.31 12.64 -13.77
C LEU A 171 -0.07 14.04 -13.19
N LEU A 172 -1.12 14.85 -12.99
CA LEU A 172 -1.03 16.18 -12.39
C LEU A 172 -0.55 16.12 -10.93
N ARG A 173 -1.10 15.20 -10.13
CA ARG A 173 -0.65 14.99 -8.75
C ARG A 173 0.81 14.56 -8.69
N TYR A 174 1.22 13.67 -9.57
CA TYR A 174 2.59 13.20 -9.64
C TYR A 174 3.56 14.31 -10.05
N ASN A 175 3.26 15.05 -11.12
CA ASN A 175 4.14 16.10 -11.64
C ASN A 175 4.31 17.26 -10.66
N SER A 176 3.30 17.55 -9.83
CA SER A 176 3.44 18.58 -8.78
C SER A 176 4.40 18.17 -7.65
N LEU A 177 4.55 16.87 -7.38
CA LEU A 177 5.44 16.34 -6.34
C LEU A 177 6.85 16.03 -6.85
N ASN A 178 7.01 15.64 -8.12
CA ASN A 178 8.26 15.12 -8.69
C ASN A 178 8.74 15.94 -9.91
N GLN A 179 8.89 17.26 -9.74
CA GLN A 179 9.22 18.16 -10.85
C GLN A 179 10.56 17.87 -11.55
N SER A 180 11.55 17.33 -10.83
CA SER A 180 12.88 17.03 -11.39
C SER A 180 12.98 15.66 -12.07
N GLU A 181 12.05 14.74 -11.81
CA GLU A 181 12.12 13.37 -12.33
C GLU A 181 11.95 13.30 -13.87
N PRO A 182 11.00 14.00 -14.50
CA PRO A 182 10.92 14.12 -15.95
C PRO A 182 12.23 14.54 -16.62
N LEU A 183 12.93 15.50 -16.01
CA LEU A 183 14.20 16.00 -16.53
C LEU A 183 15.28 14.93 -16.47
N ARG A 184 15.38 14.19 -15.36
CA ARG A 184 16.35 13.08 -15.22
C ARG A 184 16.11 11.99 -16.26
N ILE A 185 14.85 11.57 -16.43
CA ILE A 185 14.47 10.55 -17.42
C ILE A 185 14.88 11.01 -18.83
N ASN A 186 14.55 12.25 -19.21
CA ASN A 186 14.93 12.80 -20.51
C ASN A 186 16.46 12.93 -20.68
N LEU A 187 17.19 13.36 -19.65
CA LEU A 187 18.65 13.47 -19.70
C LEU A 187 19.31 12.11 -19.89
N PHE A 188 18.89 11.06 -19.15
CA PHE A 188 19.43 9.72 -19.34
C PHE A 188 19.08 9.15 -20.71
N PHE A 189 17.87 9.37 -21.20
CA PHE A 189 17.46 8.95 -22.54
C PHE A 189 18.29 9.63 -23.65
N LEU A 190 18.41 10.96 -23.59
CA LEU A 190 19.20 11.72 -24.57
C LEU A 190 20.68 11.38 -24.49
N SER A 191 21.22 11.18 -23.28
CA SER A 191 22.62 10.74 -23.08
C SER A 191 22.84 9.36 -23.69
N THR A 192 21.88 8.44 -23.50
CA THR A 192 21.92 7.10 -24.11
C THR A 192 22.01 7.19 -25.63
N ILE A 193 21.11 7.93 -26.27
CA ILE A 193 21.10 8.10 -27.73
C ILE A 193 22.38 8.78 -28.21
N SER A 194 22.84 9.82 -27.51
CA SER A 194 24.05 10.56 -27.88
C SER A 194 25.29 9.67 -27.81
N LEU A 195 25.43 8.89 -26.74
CA LEU A 195 26.57 8.02 -26.48
C LEU A 195 26.62 6.82 -27.42
N PHE A 196 25.48 6.17 -27.69
CA PHE A 196 25.44 5.11 -28.71
C PHE A 196 25.58 5.66 -30.13
N GLY A 197 25.09 6.88 -30.35
CA GLY A 197 25.28 7.59 -31.61
C GLY A 197 26.73 7.97 -31.84
N TYR A 198 27.55 8.19 -30.80
CA TYR A 198 28.87 8.85 -30.85
C TYR A 198 29.72 8.49 -32.09
N PRO A 199 29.90 7.20 -32.47
CA PRO A 199 30.68 6.84 -33.66
C PRO A 199 30.19 7.47 -34.97
N PHE A 200 28.90 7.79 -35.09
CA PHE A 200 28.28 8.30 -36.31
C PHE A 200 28.35 9.83 -36.46
N TRP A 201 28.42 10.58 -35.36
CA TRP A 201 28.37 12.05 -35.38
C TRP A 201 29.63 12.72 -34.82
N CYS A 202 30.58 11.95 -34.25
CA CYS A 202 31.84 12.48 -33.73
C CYS A 202 32.59 13.32 -34.78
N GLU A 203 32.85 12.76 -35.96
CA GLU A 203 33.57 13.46 -37.03
C GLU A 203 32.89 14.78 -37.43
N SER A 204 31.56 14.79 -37.49
CA SER A 204 30.78 15.98 -37.82
C SER A 204 30.78 17.05 -36.73
N VAL A 205 30.93 16.67 -35.45
CA VAL A 205 30.81 17.59 -34.31
C VAL A 205 32.17 18.04 -33.77
N THR A 206 33.14 17.15 -33.68
CA THR A 206 34.46 17.43 -33.12
C THR A 206 35.52 17.63 -34.20
N GLY A 207 35.27 17.18 -35.44
CA GLY A 207 36.28 17.14 -36.50
C GLY A 207 37.29 15.99 -36.35
N GLU A 208 37.11 15.12 -35.35
CA GLU A 208 37.99 13.98 -35.07
C GLU A 208 37.30 12.66 -35.39
N VAL A 209 38.07 11.71 -35.94
CA VAL A 209 37.60 10.34 -36.17
C VAL A 209 37.56 9.59 -34.83
N PRO A 210 36.46 8.90 -34.48
CA PRO A 210 36.35 8.20 -33.21
C PRO A 210 37.39 7.09 -33.07
N THR A 211 38.21 7.16 -32.02
CA THR A 211 39.16 6.09 -31.67
C THR A 211 38.43 4.89 -31.06
N LEU A 212 38.99 3.67 -31.19
CA LEU A 212 38.41 2.45 -30.62
C LEU A 212 38.12 2.59 -29.11
N SER A 213 39.06 3.17 -28.35
CA SER A 213 38.88 3.41 -26.91
C SER A 213 37.75 4.40 -26.62
N SER A 214 37.61 5.47 -27.41
CA SER A 214 36.51 6.43 -27.24
C SER A 214 35.16 5.80 -27.58
N SER A 215 35.08 4.97 -28.61
CA SER A 215 33.87 4.22 -28.97
C SER A 215 33.46 3.22 -27.90
N ILE A 216 34.42 2.47 -27.34
CA ILE A 216 34.16 1.55 -26.22
C ILE A 216 33.70 2.31 -24.97
N GLY A 217 34.38 3.42 -24.64
CA GLY A 217 34.01 4.27 -23.51
C GLY A 217 32.60 4.87 -23.67
N ALA A 218 32.27 5.37 -24.86
CA ALA A 218 30.95 5.90 -25.18
C ALA A 218 29.87 4.82 -25.11
N ALA A 219 30.12 3.63 -25.67
CA ALA A 219 29.19 2.50 -25.58
C ALA A 219 28.94 2.08 -24.12
N GLY A 220 30.00 1.98 -23.32
CA GLY A 220 29.90 1.64 -21.89
C GLY A 220 29.10 2.69 -21.10
N ALA A 221 29.37 3.98 -21.31
CA ALA A 221 28.60 5.05 -20.70
C ALA A 221 27.14 5.07 -21.21
N GLY A 222 26.91 4.73 -22.48
CA GLY A 222 25.58 4.60 -23.08
C GLY A 222 24.75 3.52 -22.42
N VAL A 223 25.34 2.34 -22.17
CA VAL A 223 24.68 1.25 -21.41
C VAL A 223 24.33 1.70 -20.00
N ALA A 224 25.25 2.38 -19.30
CA ALA A 224 24.99 2.90 -17.96
C ALA A 224 23.83 3.91 -17.94
N CYS A 225 23.79 4.84 -18.90
CA CYS A 225 22.68 5.78 -19.04
C CYS A 225 21.36 5.07 -19.38
N ALA A 226 21.38 4.04 -20.23
CA ALA A 226 20.19 3.27 -20.59
C ALA A 226 19.60 2.56 -19.37
N PHE A 227 20.46 1.97 -18.53
CA PHE A 227 20.06 1.36 -17.27
C PHE A 227 19.43 2.39 -16.31
N LEU A 228 20.04 3.55 -16.14
CA LEU A 228 19.50 4.62 -15.28
C LEU A 228 18.15 5.16 -15.82
N PHE A 229 18.03 5.33 -17.13
CA PHE A 229 16.76 5.67 -17.78
C PHE A 229 15.68 4.63 -17.47
N TRP A 230 15.98 3.34 -17.68
CA TRP A 230 15.05 2.26 -17.41
C TRP A 230 14.61 2.22 -15.95
N ARG A 231 15.55 2.40 -15.02
CA ARG A 231 15.30 2.43 -13.58
C ARG A 231 14.37 3.57 -13.17
N GLU A 232 14.67 4.81 -13.60
CA GLU A 232 13.84 5.97 -13.28
C GLU A 232 12.47 5.89 -13.95
N ARG A 233 12.40 5.47 -15.21
CA ARG A 233 11.12 5.26 -15.91
C ARG A 233 10.26 4.20 -15.21
N SER A 234 10.84 3.08 -14.81
CA SER A 234 10.11 2.01 -14.10
C SER A 234 9.60 2.51 -12.75
N ARG A 235 10.41 3.26 -12.01
CA ARG A 235 10.02 3.89 -10.75
C ARG A 235 8.83 4.84 -10.94
N ARG A 236 8.88 5.74 -11.93
CA ARG A 236 7.78 6.63 -12.30
C ARG A 236 6.51 5.85 -12.63
N SER A 237 6.62 4.84 -13.50
CA SER A 237 5.48 4.01 -13.93
C SER A 237 4.81 3.33 -12.74
N ASN A 238 5.59 2.76 -11.82
CA ASN A 238 5.06 2.09 -10.63
C ASN A 238 4.35 3.09 -9.70
N GLN A 239 4.94 4.26 -9.47
CA GLN A 239 4.32 5.31 -8.65
C GLN A 239 3.02 5.84 -9.26
N LEU A 240 2.98 6.04 -10.59
CA LEU A 240 1.76 6.44 -11.28
C LEU A 240 0.69 5.35 -11.21
N LYS A 241 1.06 4.07 -11.39
CA LYS A 241 0.14 2.92 -11.27
C LYS A 241 -0.49 2.88 -9.89
N ARG A 242 0.32 3.09 -8.84
CA ARG A 242 -0.16 3.21 -7.47
C ARG A 242 -1.15 4.36 -7.30
N MET A 243 -0.83 5.56 -7.80
CA MET A 243 -1.73 6.72 -7.71
C MET A 243 -3.06 6.48 -8.43
N GLU A 244 -3.04 5.81 -9.58
CA GLU A 244 -4.25 5.42 -10.31
C GLU A 244 -5.09 4.43 -9.50
N LYS A 245 -4.48 3.39 -8.93
CA LYS A 245 -5.15 2.45 -8.02
C LYS A 245 -5.82 3.18 -6.84
N GLU A 246 -5.15 4.16 -6.23
CA GLU A 246 -5.71 4.98 -5.13
C GLU A 246 -6.85 5.91 -5.60
N LEU A 247 -6.79 6.41 -6.83
CA LEU A 247 -7.83 7.27 -7.41
C LEU A 247 -9.06 6.48 -7.85
N ASN A 248 -8.88 5.29 -8.40
CA ASN A 248 -9.94 4.36 -8.80
C ASN A 248 -10.66 3.79 -7.58
N ALA A 249 -9.95 3.54 -6.47
CA ALA A 249 -10.62 3.23 -5.20
C ALA A 249 -11.60 4.35 -4.80
N GLY A 250 -11.24 5.61 -5.06
CA GLY A 250 -12.07 6.77 -4.72
C GLY A 250 -13.43 6.84 -5.43
N SER A 251 -13.58 6.19 -6.58
CA SER A 251 -14.85 6.10 -7.31
C SER A 251 -15.77 4.99 -6.82
N LEU A 252 -15.30 4.09 -5.98
CA LEU A 252 -16.12 3.00 -5.44
C LEU A 252 -17.20 3.56 -4.51
N GLU A 253 -18.39 2.98 -4.58
CA GLU A 253 -19.55 3.42 -3.82
C GLU A 253 -19.94 2.44 -2.71
N VAL A 254 -20.33 3.01 -1.58
CA VAL A 254 -20.76 2.28 -0.39
C VAL A 254 -22.01 2.91 0.23
N ARG A 255 -22.81 2.06 0.86
CA ARG A 255 -23.95 2.43 1.67
C ARG A 255 -23.53 2.60 3.12
N LEU A 256 -23.56 3.83 3.63
CA LEU A 256 -23.14 4.08 5.01
C LEU A 256 -24.11 3.47 6.02
N PRO A 257 -23.60 2.89 7.11
CA PRO A 257 -24.44 2.52 8.24
C PRO A 257 -24.99 3.78 8.89
N VAL A 258 -26.27 3.72 9.25
CA VAL A 258 -26.96 4.74 10.03
C VAL A 258 -27.61 4.06 11.22
N ASN A 259 -27.67 4.77 12.34
CA ASN A 259 -28.40 4.29 13.50
C ASN A 259 -29.88 4.18 13.11
N THR A 260 -30.43 2.96 13.22
CA THR A 260 -31.79 2.64 12.75
C THR A 260 -32.86 3.36 13.56
N ALA A 261 -32.57 3.79 14.79
CA ALA A 261 -33.46 4.61 15.59
C ALA A 261 -33.60 6.05 15.05
N ILE A 262 -32.62 6.54 14.28
CA ILE A 262 -32.62 7.91 13.74
C ILE A 262 -33.18 7.94 12.32
N SER A 263 -32.78 6.99 11.47
CA SER A 263 -33.23 6.96 10.09
C SER A 263 -33.18 5.55 9.51
N SER A 264 -34.17 5.19 8.71
CA SER A 264 -34.15 3.99 7.88
C SER A 264 -33.38 4.20 6.56
N VAL A 265 -33.14 5.45 6.16
CA VAL A 265 -32.49 5.78 4.89
C VAL A 265 -30.98 5.80 5.07
N ARG A 266 -30.30 4.84 4.45
CA ARG A 266 -28.84 4.79 4.41
C ARG A 266 -28.29 5.58 3.22
N PRO A 267 -27.49 6.63 3.43
CA PRO A 267 -26.93 7.41 2.34
C PRO A 267 -25.87 6.62 1.57
N VAL A 268 -25.88 6.79 0.26
CA VAL A 268 -24.85 6.26 -0.65
C VAL A 268 -23.78 7.31 -0.86
N VAL A 269 -22.52 6.92 -0.72
CA VAL A 269 -21.37 7.81 -0.90
C VAL A 269 -20.25 7.13 -1.67
N CYS A 270 -19.49 7.91 -2.43
CA CYS A 270 -18.22 7.45 -2.99
C CYS A 270 -17.12 7.47 -1.89
N LEU A 271 -16.13 6.59 -1.99
CA LEU A 271 -15.00 6.58 -1.05
C LEU A 271 -14.21 7.92 -1.06
N LYS A 272 -14.19 8.64 -2.18
CA LYS A 272 -13.59 9.99 -2.26
C LYS A 272 -14.26 10.99 -1.31
N ASP A 273 -15.56 10.85 -1.02
CA ASP A 273 -16.35 11.77 -0.19
C ASP A 273 -16.22 11.45 1.32
N LEU A 274 -15.64 10.28 1.63
CA LEU A 274 -15.23 9.86 2.96
C LEU A 274 -13.87 10.41 3.37
N ARG A 275 -13.11 11.01 2.44
CA ARG A 275 -11.84 11.66 2.74
C ARG A 275 -12.04 12.77 3.78
N GLY A 276 -11.26 12.72 4.84
CA GLY A 276 -11.32 13.60 6.01
C GLY A 276 -12.38 13.20 7.04
N LYS A 277 -13.17 12.16 6.79
CA LYS A 277 -14.28 11.75 7.66
C LYS A 277 -14.13 10.34 8.22
N ARG A 278 -13.76 9.37 7.38
CA ARG A 278 -13.66 7.95 7.75
C ARG A 278 -12.44 7.31 7.09
N ARG A 279 -11.93 6.28 7.74
CA ARG A 279 -10.99 5.31 7.15
C ARG A 279 -11.79 4.16 6.55
N VAL A 280 -11.18 3.42 5.62
CA VAL A 280 -11.87 2.31 4.93
C VAL A 280 -11.00 1.06 5.00
N LEU A 281 -11.58 -0.08 5.32
CA LEU A 281 -10.99 -1.40 5.21
C LEU A 281 -11.90 -2.25 4.32
N ALA A 282 -11.44 -2.60 3.12
CA ALA A 282 -12.18 -3.46 2.21
C ALA A 282 -11.55 -4.85 2.19
N ILE A 283 -12.38 -5.89 2.30
CA ILE A 283 -11.96 -7.29 2.34
C ILE A 283 -12.80 -8.07 1.34
N GLN A 284 -12.14 -8.70 0.39
CA GLN A 284 -12.70 -9.59 -0.61
C GLN A 284 -12.28 -11.03 -0.31
N GLY A 285 -13.21 -11.97 -0.50
CA GLY A 285 -12.92 -13.40 -0.50
C GLY A 285 -14.19 -14.22 -0.69
N SER A 286 -14.05 -15.53 -0.84
CA SER A 286 -15.20 -16.41 -0.80
C SER A 286 -15.84 -16.42 0.59
N LYS A 287 -17.12 -16.78 0.68
CA LYS A 287 -17.84 -16.96 1.94
C LYS A 287 -17.08 -17.89 2.87
N GLU A 288 -16.62 -19.02 2.33
CA GLU A 288 -15.82 -20.00 3.07
C GLU A 288 -14.52 -19.38 3.58
N GLN A 289 -13.81 -18.58 2.78
CA GLN A 289 -12.59 -17.90 3.22
C GLN A 289 -12.87 -16.86 4.31
N LEU A 290 -13.91 -16.03 4.15
CA LEU A 290 -14.27 -15.01 5.14
C LEU A 290 -14.68 -15.63 6.48
N GLN A 291 -15.36 -16.79 6.45
CA GLN A 291 -15.76 -17.53 7.64
C GLN A 291 -14.60 -18.32 8.27
N SER A 292 -13.91 -19.15 7.49
CA SER A 292 -12.85 -20.05 7.97
C SER A 292 -11.60 -19.30 8.44
N SER A 293 -11.30 -18.13 7.87
CA SER A 293 -10.16 -17.30 8.30
C SER A 293 -10.38 -16.60 9.64
N GLY A 294 -11.58 -16.68 10.24
CA GLY A 294 -11.92 -16.01 11.49
C GLY A 294 -12.02 -14.48 11.39
N VAL A 295 -11.97 -13.91 10.18
CA VAL A 295 -12.04 -12.46 9.94
C VAL A 295 -13.34 -11.88 10.47
N LEU A 296 -14.47 -12.52 10.20
CA LEU A 296 -15.78 -12.04 10.66
C LEU A 296 -15.87 -11.99 12.18
N THR A 297 -15.39 -13.04 12.85
CA THR A 297 -15.32 -13.10 14.31
C THR A 297 -14.46 -11.95 14.85
N LEU A 298 -13.24 -11.77 14.33
CA LEU A 298 -12.35 -10.70 14.79
C LEU A 298 -12.91 -9.29 14.54
N LEU A 299 -13.61 -9.07 13.44
CA LEU A 299 -14.30 -7.81 13.17
C LEU A 299 -15.37 -7.52 14.22
N CYS A 300 -16.16 -8.53 14.60
CA CYS A 300 -17.15 -8.40 15.68
C CYS A 300 -16.49 -8.13 17.04
N VAL A 301 -15.39 -8.83 17.35
CA VAL A 301 -14.59 -8.60 18.57
C VAL A 301 -14.09 -7.15 18.65
N LEU A 302 -13.69 -6.58 17.51
CA LEU A 302 -13.09 -5.25 17.43
C LEU A 302 -14.09 -4.14 17.06
N ARG A 303 -15.41 -4.42 17.07
CA ARG A 303 -16.47 -3.47 16.66
C ARG A 303 -16.33 -2.08 17.30
N ARG A 304 -16.15 -2.01 18.63
CA ARG A 304 -16.02 -0.75 19.37
C ARG A 304 -14.75 0.00 18.96
N ARG A 305 -13.66 -0.72 18.70
CA ARG A 305 -12.36 -0.16 18.28
C ARG A 305 -12.37 0.33 16.84
N LEU A 306 -13.13 -0.33 15.97
CA LEU A 306 -13.37 0.14 14.61
C LEU A 306 -14.16 1.46 14.62
N ILE A 307 -15.15 1.60 15.52
CA ILE A 307 -15.89 2.86 15.70
C ILE A 307 -14.97 3.96 16.26
N GLN A 308 -14.20 3.69 17.32
CA GLN A 308 -13.25 4.64 17.92
C GLN A 308 -12.12 5.04 16.97
N SER A 309 -11.79 4.19 16.00
CA SER A 309 -10.90 4.50 14.89
C SER A 309 -11.64 5.05 13.66
N GLN A 310 -12.95 5.31 13.72
CA GLN A 310 -13.72 5.84 12.59
C GLN A 310 -13.46 5.05 11.29
N THR A 311 -13.26 3.74 11.42
CA THR A 311 -12.95 2.83 10.32
C THR A 311 -14.23 2.16 9.84
N LEU A 312 -14.49 2.30 8.55
CA LEU A 312 -15.57 1.64 7.85
C LEU A 312 -15.06 0.36 7.20
N VAL A 313 -15.71 -0.76 7.47
CA VAL A 313 -15.38 -2.06 6.88
C VAL A 313 -16.36 -2.37 5.77
N VAL A 314 -15.83 -2.82 4.63
CA VAL A 314 -16.60 -3.23 3.46
C VAL A 314 -16.24 -4.69 3.17
N LEU A 315 -17.22 -5.59 3.29
CA LEU A 315 -17.06 -7.00 2.98
C LEU A 315 -17.55 -7.27 1.56
N LEU A 316 -16.79 -8.07 0.82
CA LEU A 316 -17.02 -8.36 -0.60
C LEU A 316 -16.95 -9.88 -0.82
N PRO A 317 -18.06 -10.60 -0.61
CA PRO A 317 -18.13 -12.01 -0.98
C PRO A 317 -18.03 -12.17 -2.49
N THR A 318 -17.21 -13.10 -2.97
CA THR A 318 -17.06 -13.40 -4.41
C THR A 318 -18.05 -14.44 -4.93
N ASP A 319 -18.65 -15.23 -4.04
CA ASP A 319 -19.44 -16.43 -4.32
C ASP A 319 -20.84 -16.40 -3.67
N ALA A 320 -21.11 -15.41 -2.82
CA ALA A 320 -22.35 -15.29 -2.07
C ALA A 320 -23.04 -13.97 -2.35
N THR A 321 -24.32 -13.89 -1.98
CA THR A 321 -25.01 -12.61 -1.95
C THR A 321 -24.35 -11.72 -0.88
N ASN A 322 -24.49 -10.42 -1.06
CA ASN A 322 -24.00 -9.42 -0.11
C ASN A 322 -24.91 -9.28 1.12
N GLU A 323 -25.81 -10.25 1.35
CA GLU A 323 -26.63 -10.29 2.55
C GLU A 323 -25.80 -10.75 3.74
N LYS A 324 -25.89 -10.00 4.85
CA LYS A 324 -25.09 -10.27 6.06
C LYS A 324 -25.40 -11.67 6.63
N THR A 325 -26.66 -12.09 6.57
CA THR A 325 -27.10 -13.42 7.00
C THR A 325 -26.39 -14.54 6.23
N ASP A 326 -26.15 -14.35 4.94
CA ASP A 326 -25.44 -15.33 4.12
C ASP A 326 -23.98 -15.48 4.52
N LEU A 327 -23.37 -14.43 5.07
CA LEU A 327 -22.01 -14.46 5.62
C LEU A 327 -21.93 -15.14 7.00
N GLY A 328 -23.05 -15.61 7.57
CA GLY A 328 -23.09 -16.20 8.92
C GLY A 328 -22.98 -15.16 10.04
N LEU A 329 -23.27 -13.90 9.70
CA LEU A 329 -23.23 -12.76 10.59
C LEU A 329 -24.63 -12.61 11.21
N ASP A 330 -24.78 -12.97 12.49
CA ASP A 330 -26.05 -12.86 13.22
C ASP A 330 -26.42 -11.38 13.42
N PRO A 331 -27.56 -10.89 12.90
CA PRO A 331 -28.00 -9.52 13.07
C PRO A 331 -28.08 -9.08 14.54
N SER A 332 -28.40 -10.00 15.46
CA SER A 332 -28.48 -9.70 16.89
C SER A 332 -27.12 -9.34 17.49
N GLN A 333 -26.04 -9.96 17.01
CA GLN A 333 -24.67 -9.72 17.48
C GLN A 333 -24.04 -8.46 16.89
N ILE A 334 -24.54 -8.04 15.73
CA ILE A 334 -24.00 -6.94 14.93
C ILE A 334 -24.67 -5.60 15.30
N GLY A 335 -25.94 -5.65 15.71
CA GLY A 335 -26.72 -4.47 16.07
C GLY A 335 -26.71 -3.39 14.98
N ASP A 336 -26.67 -2.12 15.39
CA ASP A 336 -26.60 -0.95 14.49
C ASP A 336 -25.26 -0.78 13.74
N ALA A 337 -24.35 -1.78 13.77
CA ALA A 337 -22.99 -1.80 13.24
C ALA A 337 -22.53 -0.57 12.44
N MET A 338 -22.25 0.52 13.16
CA MET A 338 -21.80 1.80 12.60
C MET A 338 -20.42 1.71 11.92
N TRP A 339 -19.75 0.58 12.06
CA TRP A 339 -18.47 0.26 11.44
C TRP A 339 -18.58 -0.58 10.16
N LEU A 340 -19.74 -1.18 9.86
CA LEU A 340 -19.91 -2.10 8.70
C LEU A 340 -20.76 -1.46 7.61
N SER A 341 -20.27 -1.45 6.38
CA SER A 341 -20.90 -0.83 5.21
C SER A 341 -21.17 -1.84 4.11
N ASP A 342 -22.23 -1.60 3.35
CA ASP A 342 -22.63 -2.46 2.25
C ASP A 342 -22.13 -1.87 0.92
N PRO A 343 -21.39 -2.60 0.07
CA PRO A 343 -21.05 -2.14 -1.27
C PRO A 343 -22.30 -2.03 -2.14
N ILE A 344 -22.39 -0.99 -2.99
CA ILE A 344 -23.56 -0.77 -3.87
C ILE A 344 -23.46 -1.61 -5.15
N TYR A 345 -22.35 -1.46 -5.86
CA TYR A 345 -22.11 -2.11 -7.14
C TYR A 345 -21.01 -3.15 -7.00
N LEU A 346 -21.37 -4.38 -6.63
CA LEU A 346 -20.41 -5.47 -6.40
C LEU A 346 -19.47 -5.67 -7.60
N TYR A 347 -20.00 -5.61 -8.82
CA TYR A 347 -19.18 -5.77 -10.04
C TYR A 347 -18.03 -4.75 -10.15
N GLN A 348 -18.24 -3.49 -9.73
CA GLN A 348 -17.18 -2.46 -9.76
C GLN A 348 -16.10 -2.75 -8.72
N TRP A 349 -16.52 -3.26 -7.56
CA TRP A 349 -15.60 -3.66 -6.52
C TRP A 349 -14.81 -4.90 -6.93
N GLU A 350 -15.46 -5.90 -7.52
CA GLU A 350 -14.83 -7.10 -8.06
C GLU A 350 -13.83 -6.76 -9.17
N GLU A 351 -14.21 -5.91 -10.12
CA GLU A 351 -13.34 -5.43 -11.19
C GLU A 351 -12.12 -4.71 -10.60
N TYR A 352 -12.33 -3.83 -9.63
CA TYR A 352 -11.24 -3.13 -8.94
C TYR A 352 -10.29 -4.11 -8.24
N PHE A 353 -10.80 -5.10 -7.52
CA PHE A 353 -9.97 -6.12 -6.88
C PHE A 353 -9.24 -7.00 -7.90
N HIS A 354 -9.89 -7.34 -9.02
CA HIS A 354 -9.28 -8.09 -10.11
C HIS A 354 -8.09 -7.32 -10.71
N GLU A 355 -8.21 -6.00 -10.89
CA GLU A 355 -7.09 -5.13 -11.29
C GLU A 355 -5.96 -5.07 -10.24
N LEU A 356 -6.27 -5.23 -8.95
CA LEU A 356 -5.27 -5.23 -7.88
C LEU A 356 -4.46 -6.52 -7.82
N VAL A 357 -5.09 -7.66 -8.09
CA VAL A 357 -4.56 -9.00 -7.80
C VAL A 357 -3.81 -9.65 -8.98
N GLU A 358 -3.77 -9.01 -10.16
CA GLU A 358 -2.97 -9.42 -11.34
C GLU A 358 -3.01 -10.95 -11.61
N ASN A 359 -4.20 -11.46 -11.96
CA ASN A 359 -4.45 -12.85 -12.39
C ASN A 359 -4.22 -13.97 -11.34
N SER A 360 -4.19 -13.66 -10.04
CA SER A 360 -4.19 -14.72 -9.02
C SER A 360 -5.62 -15.19 -8.72
N ASP A 361 -5.92 -16.46 -8.95
CA ASP A 361 -7.22 -17.08 -8.66
C ASP A 361 -7.63 -16.87 -7.20
N SER A 362 -8.89 -16.42 -7.01
CA SER A 362 -9.77 -16.55 -5.82
C SER A 362 -9.12 -16.46 -4.42
N ASN A 363 -8.04 -15.69 -4.27
CA ASN A 363 -7.39 -15.49 -2.98
C ASN A 363 -8.08 -14.37 -2.20
N LEU A 364 -8.15 -14.55 -0.88
CA LEU A 364 -8.56 -13.49 0.03
C LEU A 364 -7.69 -12.25 -0.20
N ALA A 365 -8.29 -11.12 -0.51
CA ALA A 365 -7.59 -9.88 -0.80
C ALA A 365 -8.17 -8.75 0.02
N TRP A 366 -7.35 -7.82 0.49
CA TRP A 366 -7.84 -6.69 1.26
C TRP A 366 -6.95 -5.47 1.12
N PHE A 367 -7.55 -4.30 1.35
CA PHE A 367 -6.82 -3.03 1.43
C PHE A 367 -7.44 -2.09 2.45
N ALA A 368 -6.60 -1.21 3.00
CA ALA A 368 -7.00 -0.18 3.93
C ALA A 368 -6.60 1.21 3.43
N LEU A 369 -7.52 2.17 3.56
CA LEU A 369 -7.35 3.58 3.23
C LEU A 369 -7.39 4.43 4.50
N ASN A 370 -6.50 5.43 4.59
CA ASN A 370 -6.53 6.43 5.66
C ASN A 370 -7.56 7.54 5.41
N PHE A 371 -7.64 8.52 6.31
CA PHE A 371 -8.49 9.70 6.16
C PHE A 371 -8.23 10.50 4.88
N ASN A 372 -7.03 10.46 4.31
CA ASN A 372 -6.74 11.15 3.05
C ASN A 372 -7.17 10.33 1.82
N GLY A 373 -7.73 9.13 2.02
CA GLY A 373 -8.06 8.17 0.98
C GLY A 373 -6.83 7.58 0.29
N ARG A 374 -5.67 7.58 0.98
CA ARG A 374 -4.44 6.92 0.50
C ARG A 374 -4.34 5.54 1.10
N SER A 375 -3.78 4.60 0.34
CA SER A 375 -3.53 3.26 0.85
C SER A 375 -2.47 3.27 1.96
N ILE A 376 -2.79 2.59 3.05
CA ILE A 376 -1.91 2.42 4.23
C ILE A 376 -1.52 0.97 4.47
N ALA A 377 -2.32 0.03 4.00
CA ALA A 377 -2.07 -1.40 4.11
C ALA A 377 -2.85 -2.15 3.03
N SER A 378 -2.36 -3.32 2.65
CA SER A 378 -3.04 -4.26 1.78
C SER A 378 -2.36 -5.61 1.86
N GLY A 379 -3.12 -6.69 1.68
CA GLY A 379 -2.62 -8.06 1.70
C GLY A 379 -3.39 -8.96 0.74
N LEU A 380 -2.74 -10.07 0.35
CA LEU A 380 -3.26 -11.10 -0.53
C LEU A 380 -2.97 -12.48 0.08
N GLY A 381 -3.93 -13.39 0.00
CA GLY A 381 -3.84 -14.76 0.51
C GLY A 381 -4.01 -14.90 2.02
N GLU A 382 -3.68 -13.85 2.80
CA GLU A 382 -3.80 -13.85 4.25
C GLU A 382 -4.81 -12.82 4.78
N PRO A 383 -5.58 -13.15 5.83
CA PRO A 383 -6.50 -12.21 6.45
C PRO A 383 -5.79 -11.01 7.07
N PRO A 384 -6.45 -9.84 7.11
CA PRO A 384 -5.88 -8.68 7.79
C PRO A 384 -5.64 -9.01 9.26
N ARG A 385 -4.40 -8.81 9.70
CA ARG A 385 -4.03 -8.82 11.12
C ARG A 385 -4.61 -7.58 11.80
N LEU A 386 -5.90 -7.64 12.16
CA LEU A 386 -6.71 -6.48 12.55
C LEU A 386 -6.18 -5.75 13.78
N LEU A 387 -5.68 -6.48 14.79
CA LEU A 387 -5.11 -5.88 15.99
C LEU A 387 -3.85 -5.06 15.64
N GLU A 388 -2.94 -5.65 14.85
CA GLU A 388 -1.75 -4.98 14.34
C GLU A 388 -2.11 -3.78 13.46
N LEU A 389 -3.13 -3.91 12.62
CA LEU A 389 -3.60 -2.83 11.76
C LEU A 389 -4.15 -1.65 12.58
N LEU A 390 -4.91 -1.91 13.66
CA LEU A 390 -5.39 -0.92 14.62
C LEU A 390 -4.25 -0.20 15.36
N GLY A 391 -3.25 -0.91 15.86
CA GLY A 391 -2.11 -0.26 16.53
C GLY A 391 -1.18 0.53 15.60
N GLN A 392 -1.10 0.15 14.33
CA GLN A 392 -0.10 0.73 13.41
C GLN A 392 -0.65 1.76 12.43
N GLN A 393 -1.85 1.57 11.89
CA GLN A 393 -2.39 2.41 10.81
C GLN A 393 -3.83 2.89 11.07
N LEU A 394 -4.58 2.17 11.90
CA LEU A 394 -5.97 2.44 12.27
C LEU A 394 -6.10 2.83 13.76
N GLN A 395 -5.16 3.64 14.25
CA GLN A 395 -5.12 4.18 15.63
C GLN A 395 -6.40 4.93 16.01
N PRO A 396 -6.76 5.05 17.29
CA PRO A 396 -7.99 5.75 17.67
C PRO A 396 -7.91 7.24 17.28
N THR A 397 -9.06 7.84 16.95
CA THR A 397 -9.13 9.30 16.73
C THR A 397 -9.52 10.08 17.97
N GLU A 398 -10.27 9.45 18.86
CA GLU A 398 -10.77 10.07 20.08
C GLU A 398 -9.82 9.79 21.24
N ILE A 399 -9.72 10.74 22.16
CA ILE A 399 -8.95 10.56 23.39
C ILE A 399 -9.66 9.49 24.21
N LEU A 400 -8.96 8.40 24.47
CA LEU A 400 -9.47 7.29 25.27
C LEU A 400 -9.50 7.73 26.73
N GLN A 401 -10.66 7.66 27.37
CA GLN A 401 -10.82 8.04 28.76
C GLN A 401 -10.69 6.81 29.67
N GLU A 402 -10.10 7.00 30.84
CA GLU A 402 -9.95 5.94 31.86
C GLU A 402 -11.31 5.54 32.47
N MET A 403 -12.31 6.42 32.39
CA MET A 403 -13.63 6.21 33.00
C MET A 403 -14.67 5.58 32.06
N ASP A 404 -14.27 5.20 30.83
CA ASP A 404 -15.20 4.57 29.90
C ASP A 404 -15.71 3.23 30.48
N GLU A 405 -16.99 3.18 30.79
CA GLU A 405 -17.62 1.96 31.32
C GLU A 405 -17.80 0.87 30.25
N ALA A 406 -18.00 -0.36 30.73
CA ALA A 406 -18.28 -1.50 29.87
C ALA A 406 -19.70 -1.37 29.30
N GLU A 407 -19.84 -1.45 27.98
CA GLU A 407 -21.16 -1.52 27.33
C GLU A 407 -21.65 -2.96 27.38
N LEU A 408 -22.69 -3.22 28.17
CA LEU A 408 -23.38 -4.52 28.21
C LEU A 408 -24.65 -4.43 27.35
N GLN A 409 -24.74 -5.26 26.31
CA GLN A 409 -26.02 -5.49 25.63
C GLN A 409 -26.94 -6.33 26.53
N GLU A 410 -28.22 -5.97 26.61
CA GLU A 410 -29.23 -6.69 27.41
C GLU A 410 -29.63 -8.03 26.75
N GLY A 411 -29.63 -9.15 27.50
CA GLY A 411 -30.00 -10.49 27.02
C GLY A 411 -29.43 -11.67 27.84
N ILE A 412 -29.67 -12.92 27.40
CA ILE A 412 -29.09 -14.13 28.03
C ILE A 412 -27.55 -14.11 27.94
N GLN A 413 -27.01 -13.58 26.85
CA GLN A 413 -25.57 -13.33 26.68
C GLN A 413 -25.01 -12.38 27.75
N THR A 414 -25.84 -11.58 28.43
CA THR A 414 -25.37 -10.66 29.48
C THR A 414 -24.80 -11.40 30.69
N GLN A 415 -25.29 -12.60 31.04
CA GLN A 415 -24.71 -13.36 32.16
C GLN A 415 -23.32 -13.89 31.82
N ILE A 416 -23.15 -14.49 30.65
CA ILE A 416 -21.85 -14.96 30.16
C ILE A 416 -20.88 -13.78 30.04
N ALA A 417 -21.34 -12.65 29.48
CA ALA A 417 -20.54 -11.44 29.37
C ALA A 417 -20.08 -10.91 30.74
N ARG A 418 -20.95 -10.92 31.76
CA ARG A 418 -20.57 -10.54 33.13
C ARG A 418 -19.50 -11.47 33.72
N GLN A 419 -19.60 -12.78 33.50
CA GLN A 419 -18.59 -13.74 33.95
C GLN A 419 -17.23 -13.50 33.28
N ILE A 420 -17.23 -13.21 31.97
CA ILE A 420 -16.00 -12.91 31.23
C ILE A 420 -15.40 -11.58 31.70
N LEU A 421 -16.21 -10.54 31.90
CA LEU A 421 -15.73 -9.27 32.44
C LEU A 421 -15.13 -9.43 33.85
N GLU A 422 -15.73 -10.27 34.68
CA GLU A 422 -15.17 -10.57 36.01
C GLU A 422 -13.85 -11.34 35.91
N SER A 423 -13.76 -12.33 35.01
CA SER A 423 -12.52 -13.06 34.73
C SER A 423 -11.43 -12.13 34.20
N GLN A 424 -11.79 -11.18 33.34
CA GLN A 424 -10.90 -10.13 32.86
C GLN A 424 -10.39 -9.25 34.01
N ARG A 425 -11.27 -8.78 34.90
CA ARG A 425 -10.86 -8.00 36.09
C ARG A 425 -9.93 -8.80 36.99
N GLN A 426 -10.22 -10.09 37.18
CA GLN A 426 -9.37 -10.97 37.99
C GLN A 426 -7.98 -11.14 37.36
N PHE A 427 -7.90 -11.32 36.04
CA PHE A 427 -6.62 -11.35 35.31
C PHE A 427 -5.80 -10.08 35.58
N TYR A 428 -6.38 -8.89 35.39
CA TYR A 428 -5.65 -7.64 35.59
C TYR A 428 -5.31 -7.38 37.06
N LYS A 429 -6.17 -7.79 38.00
CA LYS A 429 -5.86 -7.73 39.44
C LYS A 429 -4.64 -8.58 39.78
N ILE A 430 -4.53 -9.79 39.23
CA ILE A 430 -3.34 -10.63 39.45
C ILE A 430 -2.12 -10.00 38.78
N LEU A 431 -2.24 -9.55 37.53
CA LEU A 431 -1.16 -8.96 36.75
C LEU A 431 -0.55 -7.72 37.43
N THR A 432 -1.38 -6.91 38.10
CA THR A 432 -0.96 -5.63 38.68
C THR A 432 -0.54 -5.73 40.14
N ASP A 433 -1.23 -6.56 40.93
CA ASP A 433 -1.10 -6.59 42.38
C ASP A 433 -0.40 -7.85 42.93
N CYS A 434 -0.32 -8.94 42.17
CA CYS A 434 0.22 -10.22 42.64
C CYS A 434 1.57 -10.56 42.00
N ASP A 435 2.43 -11.27 42.72
CA ASP A 435 3.71 -11.83 42.29
C ASP A 435 3.67 -13.37 42.16
N ASP A 436 2.48 -13.96 42.34
CA ASP A 436 2.28 -15.40 42.45
C ASP A 436 1.83 -15.99 41.10
N GLU A 437 2.76 -16.68 40.44
CA GLU A 437 2.52 -17.37 39.16
C GLU A 437 1.39 -18.38 39.24
N THR A 438 1.18 -19.05 40.37
CA THR A 438 0.14 -20.08 40.51
C THR A 438 -1.27 -19.50 40.36
N LYS A 439 -1.46 -18.26 40.80
CA LYS A 439 -2.75 -17.56 40.63
C LYS A 439 -3.00 -17.19 39.17
N MET A 440 -1.96 -16.78 38.44
CA MET A 440 -2.10 -16.50 37.00
C MET A 440 -2.42 -17.79 36.24
N GLN A 441 -1.69 -18.87 36.52
CA GLN A 441 -1.95 -20.19 35.97
C GLN A 441 -3.39 -20.67 36.24
N SER A 442 -3.95 -20.36 37.42
CA SER A 442 -5.34 -20.73 37.75
C SER A 442 -6.41 -20.07 36.86
N ILE A 443 -6.10 -18.94 36.21
CA ILE A 443 -7.00 -18.26 35.27
C ILE A 443 -6.70 -18.68 33.84
N CYS A 444 -5.46 -19.03 33.52
CA CYS A 444 -5.08 -19.45 32.18
C CYS A 444 -5.56 -20.87 31.86
N ASN A 445 -5.81 -21.12 30.58
CA ASN A 445 -6.02 -22.46 30.04
C ASN A 445 -4.66 -23.12 29.86
N GLU A 446 -4.48 -24.37 30.30
CA GLU A 446 -3.21 -25.11 30.19
C GLU A 446 -2.80 -25.44 28.74
N LYS A 447 -3.63 -25.10 27.75
CA LYS A 447 -3.33 -25.28 26.33
C LYS A 447 -2.52 -24.12 25.75
N ALA A 448 -1.43 -24.45 25.04
CA ALA A 448 -0.60 -23.47 24.34
C ALA A 448 -1.38 -22.79 23.21
N ALA A 449 -1.22 -21.46 23.11
CA ALA A 449 -1.82 -20.69 22.04
C ALA A 449 -0.97 -20.79 20.76
N THR A 450 -1.62 -21.06 19.63
CA THR A 450 -0.94 -21.15 18.32
C THR A 450 -0.21 -19.86 17.98
N GLU A 451 -0.78 -18.71 18.34
CA GLU A 451 -0.21 -17.40 18.06
C GLU A 451 1.08 -17.10 18.84
N VAL A 452 1.29 -17.77 19.98
CA VAL A 452 2.52 -17.71 20.78
C VAL A 452 3.55 -18.68 20.21
N ASP A 453 3.14 -19.90 19.85
CA ASP A 453 4.00 -20.91 19.22
C ASP A 453 4.58 -20.44 17.88
N GLU A 454 3.81 -19.67 17.09
CA GLU A 454 4.30 -19.03 15.87
C GLU A 454 5.51 -18.14 16.11
N VAL A 455 5.51 -17.37 17.21
CA VAL A 455 6.60 -16.44 17.55
C VAL A 455 7.81 -17.22 18.03
N LEU A 456 7.60 -18.24 18.86
CA LEU A 456 8.65 -19.13 19.36
C LEU A 456 9.35 -19.90 18.23
N THR A 457 8.57 -20.44 17.29
CA THR A 457 9.09 -21.17 16.13
C THR A 457 9.96 -20.27 15.23
N ARG A 458 9.72 -18.96 15.24
CA ARG A 458 10.52 -17.95 14.54
C ARG A 458 11.74 -17.47 15.35
N GLY A 459 12.06 -18.12 16.47
CA GLY A 459 13.18 -17.78 17.34
C GLY A 459 12.87 -16.69 18.37
N GLY A 460 11.59 -16.39 18.61
CA GLY A 460 11.18 -15.51 19.69
C GLY A 460 11.47 -16.11 21.06
N ARG A 461 11.64 -15.24 22.05
CA ARG A 461 11.82 -15.62 23.46
C ARG A 461 10.51 -15.43 24.20
N ILE A 462 10.19 -16.38 25.08
CA ILE A 462 9.13 -16.26 26.08
C ILE A 462 9.70 -15.82 27.42
N ASP A 463 9.06 -14.83 28.02
CA ASP A 463 9.27 -14.44 29.40
C ASP A 463 8.16 -15.08 30.24
N SER A 464 8.53 -15.90 31.22
CA SER A 464 7.58 -16.65 32.05
C SER A 464 6.71 -15.71 32.90
N TRP A 465 5.58 -16.21 33.39
CA TRP A 465 4.75 -15.43 34.32
C TRP A 465 5.50 -15.01 35.58
N SER A 466 6.39 -15.84 36.12
CA SER A 466 7.31 -15.45 37.20
C SER A 466 8.17 -14.22 36.84
N SER A 467 8.61 -14.10 35.58
CA SER A 467 9.36 -12.92 35.12
C SER A 467 8.44 -11.71 34.89
N CYS A 468 7.24 -11.92 34.33
CA CYS A 468 6.28 -10.86 34.04
C CYS A 468 5.64 -10.27 35.30
N LEU A 469 5.47 -11.09 36.35
CA LEU A 469 4.87 -10.72 37.64
C LEU A 469 5.91 -10.23 38.66
N ASP A 470 7.20 -10.22 38.30
CA ASP A 470 8.25 -9.65 39.16
C ASP A 470 7.89 -8.19 39.51
N PRO A 471 7.98 -7.75 40.78
CA PRO A 471 7.61 -6.40 41.20
C PRO A 471 8.31 -5.27 40.43
N ARG A 472 9.45 -5.53 39.78
CA ARG A 472 10.18 -4.55 38.96
C ARG A 472 9.75 -4.56 37.49
N ALA A 473 9.12 -5.63 37.03
CA ALA A 473 8.69 -5.80 35.64
C ALA A 473 7.18 -5.58 35.46
N ARG A 474 6.37 -5.96 36.46
CA ARG A 474 4.91 -5.93 36.37
C ARG A 474 4.36 -4.51 36.23
N PRO A 475 3.24 -4.32 35.51
CA PRO A 475 2.65 -3.00 35.30
C PRO A 475 1.84 -2.53 36.52
N SER A 476 2.47 -2.34 37.67
CA SER A 476 1.79 -1.94 38.91
C SER A 476 1.02 -0.61 38.77
N GLY A 477 -0.25 -0.60 39.17
CA GLY A 477 -1.13 0.56 39.05
C GLY A 477 -1.71 0.79 37.65
N MET A 478 -1.56 -0.16 36.72
CA MET A 478 -2.26 -0.12 35.43
C MET A 478 -3.77 -0.25 35.63
N VAL A 479 -4.52 0.61 34.95
CA VAL A 479 -5.99 0.60 34.95
C VAL A 479 -6.48 0.16 33.58
N ILE A 480 -7.65 -0.49 33.52
CA ILE A 480 -8.30 -0.81 32.25
C ILE A 480 -9.58 0.01 32.08
N SER A 481 -9.91 0.37 30.84
CA SER A 481 -11.16 1.05 30.51
C SER A 481 -11.79 0.55 29.20
N GLY A 482 -13.05 0.94 28.99
CA GLY A 482 -13.79 0.69 27.77
C GLY A 482 -13.96 -0.79 27.43
N SER A 483 -14.05 -1.67 28.43
CA SER A 483 -14.17 -3.11 28.19
C SER A 483 -15.38 -3.45 27.31
N ASP A 484 -15.21 -4.42 26.42
CA ASP A 484 -16.27 -4.97 25.56
C ASP A 484 -16.13 -6.50 25.50
N VAL A 485 -17.25 -7.21 25.34
CA VAL A 485 -17.29 -8.68 25.25
C VAL A 485 -18.05 -9.12 24.01
N PHE A 486 -17.48 -10.09 23.31
CA PHE A 486 -18.11 -10.81 22.21
C PHE A 486 -18.14 -12.31 22.51
N VAL A 487 -19.35 -12.87 22.63
CA VAL A 487 -19.55 -14.30 22.87
C VAL A 487 -19.72 -14.98 21.51
N ALA A 488 -18.71 -15.73 21.08
CA ALA A 488 -18.72 -16.40 19.76
C ALA A 488 -19.50 -17.72 19.80
N SER A 489 -19.38 -18.46 20.90
CA SER A 489 -20.12 -19.69 21.16
C SER A 489 -20.26 -19.92 22.66
N ASP A 490 -20.92 -21.01 23.05
CA ASP A 490 -20.98 -21.40 24.46
C ASP A 490 -19.62 -21.74 25.05
N THR A 491 -18.59 -22.04 24.26
CA THR A 491 -17.25 -22.44 24.77
C THR A 491 -16.17 -21.43 24.42
N LEU A 492 -16.47 -20.42 23.60
CA LEU A 492 -15.51 -19.45 23.10
C LEU A 492 -16.07 -18.04 23.21
N ALA A 493 -15.31 -17.17 23.86
CA ALA A 493 -15.62 -15.77 23.94
C ALA A 493 -14.37 -14.90 23.88
N TYR A 494 -14.57 -13.62 23.66
CA TYR A 494 -13.52 -12.63 23.54
C TYR A 494 -13.87 -11.42 24.39
N SER A 495 -12.86 -10.82 25.00
CA SER A 495 -12.99 -9.48 25.55
C SER A 495 -11.94 -8.55 24.97
N THR A 496 -12.27 -7.27 24.89
CA THR A 496 -11.30 -6.23 24.56
C THR A 496 -11.33 -5.16 25.64
N CYS A 497 -10.21 -4.48 25.87
CA CYS A 497 -10.14 -3.33 26.77
C CYS A 497 -8.95 -2.44 26.40
N ILE A 498 -8.94 -1.23 26.97
CA ILE A 498 -7.82 -0.30 26.83
C ILE A 498 -7.05 -0.29 28.13
N GLU A 499 -5.77 -0.59 28.06
CA GLU A 499 -4.87 -0.58 29.21
C GLU A 499 -4.19 0.80 29.32
N HIS A 500 -4.18 1.36 30.52
CA HIS A 500 -3.56 2.63 30.88
C HIS A 500 -2.44 2.35 31.89
N PRO A 501 -1.24 1.97 31.42
CA PRO A 501 -0.07 1.76 32.28
C PRO A 501 0.38 3.05 32.96
N SER A 502 0.47 3.03 34.30
CA SER A 502 0.89 4.16 35.15
C SER A 502 2.31 4.67 34.86
N ASN A 503 3.21 3.78 34.40
CA ASN A 503 4.66 4.03 34.30
C ASN A 503 5.22 3.85 32.87
N ALA A 504 4.42 4.04 31.82
CA ALA A 504 4.87 3.78 30.44
C ALA A 504 5.95 4.75 29.91
N GLY A 505 6.39 5.73 30.70
CA GLY A 505 7.40 6.72 30.32
C GLY A 505 6.95 7.71 29.24
N ILE A 506 5.71 7.57 28.76
CA ILE A 506 5.05 8.43 27.79
C ILE A 506 3.67 8.74 28.37
N GLU A 507 3.39 10.02 28.66
CA GLU A 507 2.06 10.45 29.11
C GLU A 507 1.01 10.06 28.07
N GLY A 508 -0.05 9.37 28.50
CA GLY A 508 -1.14 8.92 27.63
C GLY A 508 -0.82 7.67 26.79
N ALA A 509 0.20 6.89 27.16
CA ALA A 509 0.41 5.59 26.54
C ALA A 509 -0.75 4.65 26.88
N THR A 510 -1.44 4.22 25.84
CA THR A 510 -2.56 3.28 25.93
C THR A 510 -2.24 2.04 25.12
N LEU A 511 -2.65 0.87 25.62
CA LEU A 511 -2.56 -0.39 24.87
C LEU A 511 -3.97 -0.90 24.57
N LEU A 512 -4.19 -1.39 23.35
CA LEU A 512 -5.39 -2.14 23.02
C LEU A 512 -5.13 -3.61 23.34
N ALA A 513 -5.92 -4.16 24.26
CA ALA A 513 -5.89 -5.55 24.62
C ALA A 513 -7.05 -6.32 23.99
N VAL A 514 -6.76 -7.53 23.51
CA VAL A 514 -7.73 -8.55 23.09
C VAL A 514 -7.43 -9.83 23.84
N GLN A 515 -8.44 -10.42 24.47
CA GLN A 515 -8.33 -11.66 25.23
C GLN A 515 -9.29 -12.69 24.63
N ARG A 516 -8.79 -13.91 24.39
CA ARG A 516 -9.58 -15.08 24.01
C ARG A 516 -9.80 -15.93 25.26
N TRP A 517 -11.06 -16.25 25.53
CA TRP A 517 -11.51 -17.04 26.67
C TRP A 517 -12.13 -18.33 26.16
N GLY A 518 -11.69 -19.44 26.73
CA GLY A 518 -12.24 -20.76 26.50
C GLY A 518 -12.84 -21.32 27.78
N ARG A 519 -13.88 -22.12 27.67
CA ARG A 519 -14.31 -23.02 28.75
C ARG A 519 -14.56 -24.40 28.20
N GLU A 520 -14.48 -25.40 29.08
CA GLU A 520 -14.86 -26.75 28.74
C GLU A 520 -16.36 -26.84 28.43
N SER A 521 -16.79 -27.93 27.80
CA SER A 521 -18.12 -28.04 27.19
C SER A 521 -19.29 -27.92 28.18
N ASN A 522 -19.07 -28.00 29.49
CA ASN A 522 -20.15 -27.85 30.45
C ASN A 522 -20.36 -26.37 30.78
N MET A 523 -21.62 -25.92 30.78
CA MET A 523 -21.96 -24.52 31.12
C MET A 523 -21.58 -24.11 32.55
N THR A 524 -21.19 -25.07 33.39
CA THR A 524 -20.73 -24.88 34.76
C THR A 524 -19.24 -24.61 34.89
N ASP A 525 -18.46 -24.85 33.83
CA ASP A 525 -17.01 -24.72 33.88
C ASP A 525 -16.59 -23.25 33.83
N ASP A 526 -15.52 -22.93 34.57
CA ASP A 526 -14.98 -21.57 34.62
C ASP A 526 -14.38 -21.17 33.27
N TRP A 527 -14.54 -19.89 32.90
CA TRP A 527 -13.85 -19.32 31.76
C TRP A 527 -12.36 -19.18 32.06
N LYS A 528 -11.53 -19.73 31.18
CA LYS A 528 -10.07 -19.68 31.26
C LYS A 528 -9.50 -18.87 30.11
N LEU A 529 -8.46 -18.09 30.39
CA LEU A 529 -7.75 -17.27 29.41
C LEU A 529 -6.88 -18.16 28.53
N GLU A 530 -7.16 -18.19 27.23
CA GLU A 530 -6.35 -18.94 26.26
C GLU A 530 -5.25 -18.08 25.64
N LEU A 531 -5.56 -16.81 25.37
CA LEU A 531 -4.65 -15.89 24.72
C LEU A 531 -4.94 -14.47 25.17
N HIS A 532 -3.89 -13.73 25.49
CA HIS A 532 -3.95 -12.29 25.71
C HIS A 532 -3.00 -11.61 24.74
N GLN A 533 -3.50 -10.64 23.96
CA GLN A 533 -2.70 -9.87 23.02
C GLN A 533 -2.82 -8.40 23.35
N THR A 534 -1.70 -7.69 23.36
CA THR A 534 -1.70 -6.24 23.57
C THR A 534 -0.84 -5.54 22.52
N ILE A 535 -1.31 -4.37 22.09
CA ILE A 535 -0.58 -3.53 21.13
C ILE A 535 -0.69 -2.06 21.54
N PRO A 536 0.40 -1.27 21.43
CA PRO A 536 0.30 0.17 21.61
C PRO A 536 -0.79 0.78 20.73
N TRP A 537 -1.69 1.54 21.36
CA TRP A 537 -2.92 2.07 20.74
C TRP A 537 -3.21 3.49 21.21
N SER A 538 -2.28 4.39 20.91
CA SER A 538 -2.35 5.82 21.24
C SER A 538 -2.56 6.68 19.99
N CYS A 539 -3.13 7.87 20.16
CA CYS A 539 -3.23 8.85 19.08
C CYS A 539 -1.83 9.33 18.64
N GLY A 540 -1.50 9.20 17.36
CA GLY A 540 -0.28 9.79 16.78
C GLY A 540 1.01 8.97 16.94
N SER A 541 0.97 7.80 17.58
CA SER A 541 2.12 6.89 17.64
C SER A 541 1.78 5.52 17.05
N ARG A 542 2.70 4.98 16.24
CA ARG A 542 2.57 3.65 15.65
C ARG A 542 3.17 2.60 16.58
N ALA A 543 2.45 1.51 16.78
CA ALA A 543 2.98 0.35 17.49
C ALA A 543 4.26 -0.20 16.85
N GLY A 544 5.29 -0.41 17.67
CA GLY A 544 6.55 -1.07 17.27
C GLY A 544 6.50 -2.60 17.33
N GLY A 545 5.53 -3.15 18.06
CA GLY A 545 5.34 -4.59 18.22
C GLY A 545 4.05 -4.90 18.96
N THR A 546 3.75 -6.19 19.05
CA THR A 546 2.58 -6.75 19.73
C THR A 546 3.06 -7.75 20.77
N LEU A 547 2.53 -7.69 21.98
CA LEU A 547 2.74 -8.73 22.99
C LEU A 547 1.65 -9.79 22.83
N ARG A 548 2.04 -11.06 22.98
CA ARG A 548 1.12 -12.20 22.97
C ARG A 548 1.46 -13.06 24.19
N CYS A 549 0.48 -13.41 24.98
CA CYS A 549 0.67 -14.17 26.21
C CYS A 549 -0.30 -15.35 26.24
N ASP A 550 0.17 -16.47 26.77
CA ASP A 550 -0.63 -17.65 27.13
C ASP A 550 -0.24 -18.14 28.53
N PHE A 551 -0.65 -19.34 28.93
CA PHE A 551 -0.35 -19.88 30.27
C PHE A 551 1.15 -20.01 30.60
N ARG A 552 2.04 -19.99 29.60
CA ARG A 552 3.49 -20.11 29.80
C ARG A 552 4.15 -18.77 30.11
N GLY A 553 3.53 -17.67 29.70
CA GLY A 553 4.09 -16.32 29.79
C GLY A 553 3.82 -15.49 28.55
N CYS A 554 4.68 -14.49 28.30
CA CYS A 554 4.52 -13.52 27.22
C CYS A 554 5.68 -13.57 26.21
N VAL A 555 5.34 -13.40 24.93
CA VAL A 555 6.30 -13.22 23.82
C VAL A 555 6.07 -11.86 23.17
N ALA A 556 7.17 -11.20 22.79
CA ALA A 556 7.12 -9.95 22.04
C ALA A 556 7.32 -10.20 20.55
N LEU A 557 6.28 -9.91 19.76
CA LEU A 557 6.39 -9.84 18.31
C LEU A 557 6.86 -8.43 17.93
N ALA A 558 8.18 -8.24 17.93
CA ALA A 558 8.80 -7.02 17.44
C ALA A 558 8.83 -7.02 15.90
N ARG A 559 8.61 -5.85 15.31
CA ARG A 559 8.69 -5.68 13.86
C ARG A 559 10.15 -5.86 13.40
N THR A 560 10.40 -6.81 12.51
CA THR A 560 11.69 -6.87 11.80
C THR A 560 11.65 -5.95 10.58
N PRO A 561 12.80 -5.42 10.12
CA PRO A 561 12.86 -4.61 8.89
C PRO A 561 12.28 -5.32 7.66
N ASP A 562 12.41 -6.65 7.64
CA ASP A 562 11.93 -7.53 6.56
C ASP A 562 10.42 -7.84 6.67
N SER A 563 9.83 -7.74 7.86
CA SER A 563 8.38 -7.84 8.05
C SER A 563 7.69 -6.51 7.72
N ARG A 564 7.77 -6.05 6.47
CA ARG A 564 6.77 -5.10 5.96
C ARG A 564 5.44 -5.85 5.85
N THR A 565 4.76 -6.00 6.99
CA THR A 565 3.49 -6.73 7.13
C THR A 565 2.36 -6.14 6.29
N PHE A 566 2.54 -4.93 5.73
CA PHE A 566 1.48 -4.19 5.07
C PHE A 566 2.04 -3.41 3.87
N GLY A 567 1.56 -3.73 2.65
CA GLY A 567 1.78 -2.86 1.49
C GLY A 567 2.07 -3.52 0.13
N GLY A 568 1.47 -4.67 -0.21
CA GLY A 568 1.74 -5.34 -1.50
C GLY A 568 0.86 -4.95 -2.70
N LEU A 569 -0.46 -4.78 -2.52
CA LEU A 569 -1.40 -4.69 -3.66
C LEU A 569 -1.53 -3.29 -4.25
N ILE A 570 -1.49 -2.27 -3.39
CA ILE A 570 -1.59 -0.85 -3.80
C ILE A 570 -0.24 -0.13 -3.64
N GLY A 571 0.69 -0.69 -2.85
CA GLY A 571 1.90 -0.04 -2.32
C GLY A 571 3.06 0.15 -3.28
#